data_AF-A0A9K3E5C8-F1
#
_entry.id   AF-A0A9K3E5C8-F1
#
_cell.length_a   1.000
_cell.length_b   1.000
_cell.length_c   1.000
_cell.angle_alpha   90.00
_cell.angle_beta   90.00
_cell.angle_gamma   90.00
#
_symmetry.space_group_name_H-M   'P 1'
#
loop_
_entity.id
_entity.type
_entity.pdbx_description
1 polymer ?
#
loop_
_entity_poly.entity_id
_entity_poly.type
_entity_poly.pdbx_seq_one_letter_code
_entity_poly.pdbx_strand_id
1 'polypeptide(L)'
;MLQMENMDMKPRDEIVHEAYRGLLDCVGEKKKVANKFSPFIYMAPSTLRNLSTSSFMPRVVSIGPLHRKDENLQQFEVRKAAFVHDLLSRSGPPLTQTLTACVLKVASIIEIIRGCYADSKSYNDIELAKMMVMDACFILEFIHDIKMKKFSGTNLRLQDQYIPYDLVLLENQIPFFVLEGIYGCIIYKFEERLPLTDFIQPLLKYANLFQRKIKVGDRSSYTNHDHILGYLHHCYQPRNEISSGFPSSTIHSVIELDRAGVIFKPNHDAEWPLAMEVKMSRYCSSLLWILNKPTLTMSTLCIDDFTELVLRNLIAYEQSYVVDPYVTSYARAMDMLIDTHEDIAKLVTSKVIVNHIGSNEEAANMINKICKELAPEHFYYTEQWEQLDSHFKGYWPRKIVKLKRTYFNSPWSIIALFAGIVLFVLAMLQTIFTIMSS
;
A
#
# COMPACT_ATOMS: atom_id res chain seq x y z
N MET A 1 9.41 -34.59 69.24
CA MET A 1 10.10 -35.72 68.59
C MET A 1 9.00 -36.49 67.86
N LEU A 2 8.81 -36.43 66.55
CA LEU A 2 9.72 -36.19 65.42
C LEU A 2 8.97 -35.47 64.29
N GLN A 3 9.61 -34.41 63.80
CA GLN A 3 9.78 -34.02 62.40
C GLN A 3 8.61 -34.27 61.43
N MET A 4 7.86 -33.20 61.13
CA MET A 4 7.37 -32.98 59.76
C MET A 4 8.60 -32.79 58.88
N GLU A 5 8.94 -33.81 58.10
CA GLU A 5 9.89 -33.68 56.99
C GLU A 5 9.35 -32.61 56.04
N ASN A 6 10.02 -31.45 56.03
CA ASN A 6 10.08 -30.60 54.85
C ASN A 6 10.64 -31.48 53.73
N MET A 7 9.76 -32.01 52.87
CA MET A 7 10.20 -32.38 51.53
C MET A 7 10.67 -31.09 50.88
N ASP A 8 11.97 -30.87 50.88
CA ASP A 8 12.64 -29.99 49.92
C ASP A 8 12.10 -30.38 48.54
N MET A 9 11.16 -29.58 48.01
CA MET A 9 10.89 -29.62 46.58
C MET A 9 12.23 -29.36 45.93
N LYS A 10 12.71 -30.31 45.12
CA LYS A 10 13.96 -30.11 44.39
C LYS A 10 13.82 -28.79 43.64
N PRO A 11 14.86 -27.93 43.53
CA PRO A 11 14.76 -26.62 42.89
C PRO A 11 14.13 -26.64 41.49
N ARG A 12 14.21 -27.78 40.80
CA ARG A 12 13.59 -28.03 39.50
C ARG A 12 12.05 -28.13 39.56
N ASP A 13 11.49 -28.69 40.63
CA ASP A 13 10.04 -28.86 40.80
C ASP A 13 9.36 -27.54 41.19
N GLU A 14 10.05 -26.65 41.92
CA GLU A 14 9.59 -25.28 42.17
C GLU A 14 9.56 -24.45 40.89
N ILE A 15 10.62 -24.50 40.08
CA ILE A 15 10.69 -23.81 38.79
C ILE A 15 9.56 -24.29 37.86
N VAL A 16 9.31 -25.59 37.80
CA VAL A 16 8.22 -26.16 36.97
C VAL A 16 6.85 -25.71 37.48
N HIS A 17 6.64 -25.68 38.79
CA HIS A 17 5.37 -25.25 39.37
C HIS A 17 5.13 -23.74 39.22
N GLU A 18 6.17 -22.92 39.34
CA GLU A 18 6.09 -21.47 39.12
C GLU A 18 5.92 -21.14 37.64
N ALA A 19 6.64 -21.84 36.75
CA ALA A 19 6.43 -21.74 35.31
C ALA A 19 5.01 -22.19 34.91
N TYR A 20 4.49 -23.28 35.50
CA TYR A 20 3.13 -23.75 35.25
C TYR A 20 2.07 -22.77 35.73
N ARG A 21 2.25 -22.15 36.91
CA ARG A 21 1.35 -21.09 37.39
C ARG A 21 1.44 -19.83 36.53
N GLY A 22 2.64 -19.38 36.17
CA GLY A 22 2.83 -18.27 35.25
C GLY A 22 2.19 -18.54 33.88
N LEU A 23 2.32 -19.75 33.35
CA LEU A 23 1.66 -20.17 32.11
C LEU A 23 0.13 -20.23 32.26
N LEU A 24 -0.39 -20.73 33.38
CA LEU A 24 -1.83 -20.72 33.66
C LEU A 24 -2.40 -19.31 33.81
N ASP A 25 -1.64 -18.38 34.38
CA ASP A 25 -2.02 -16.96 34.45
C ASP A 25 -2.00 -16.34 33.04
N CYS A 26 -0.97 -16.62 32.22
CA CYS A 26 -0.93 -16.20 30.82
C CYS A 26 -2.07 -16.79 29.96
N VAL A 27 -2.43 -18.06 30.18
CA VAL A 27 -3.52 -18.75 29.47
C VAL A 27 -4.89 -18.33 30.02
N GLY A 28 -4.98 -18.06 31.32
CA GLY A 28 -6.18 -17.62 32.05
C GLY A 28 -6.57 -16.17 31.75
N GLU A 29 -5.58 -15.27 31.62
CA GLU A 29 -5.78 -13.89 31.14
C GLU A 29 -6.26 -13.87 29.68
N LYS A 30 -5.69 -14.73 28.82
CA LYS A 30 -6.20 -14.91 27.44
C LYS A 30 -7.65 -15.39 27.43
N LYS A 31 -8.06 -16.31 28.31
CA LYS A 31 -9.44 -16.82 28.36
C LYS A 31 -10.47 -15.84 28.93
N LYS A 32 -10.09 -14.89 29.79
CA LYS A 32 -11.01 -13.87 30.32
C LYS A 32 -11.20 -12.67 29.38
N VAL A 33 -10.27 -12.42 28.44
CA VAL A 33 -10.33 -11.31 27.48
C VAL A 33 -10.71 -11.76 26.05
N ALA A 34 -10.63 -13.07 25.73
CA ALA A 34 -10.97 -13.61 24.40
C ALA A 34 -12.47 -13.68 24.08
N ASN A 35 -13.29 -12.75 24.59
CA ASN A 35 -14.69 -12.60 24.20
C ASN A 35 -15.01 -11.12 23.93
N LYS A 36 -14.72 -10.64 22.71
CA LYS A 36 -15.75 -10.40 21.65
C LYS A 36 -15.20 -9.78 20.37
N PHE A 37 -14.03 -9.13 20.38
CA PHE A 37 -13.38 -8.56 19.18
C PHE A 37 -11.86 -8.65 19.32
N SER A 38 -11.16 -9.16 18.30
CA SER A 38 -9.71 -9.06 18.20
C SER A 38 -9.36 -7.59 17.85
N PRO A 39 -8.31 -6.99 18.43
CA PRO A 39 -7.91 -5.65 18.05
C PRO A 39 -7.54 -5.60 16.57
N PHE A 40 -7.99 -4.53 15.91
CA PHE A 40 -7.78 -4.25 14.48
C PHE A 40 -7.38 -2.79 14.24
N ILE A 41 -6.85 -2.11 15.25
CA ILE A 41 -6.17 -0.83 15.09
C ILE A 41 -4.94 -0.88 16.00
N TYR A 42 -3.76 -0.83 15.40
CA TYR A 42 -2.48 -0.95 16.09
C TYR A 42 -1.40 -0.11 15.42
N MET A 43 -0.31 0.07 16.15
CA MET A 43 0.92 0.63 15.59
C MET A 43 1.46 -0.30 14.51
N ALA A 44 1.95 0.24 13.40
CA ALA A 44 2.55 -0.50 12.33
C ALA A 44 3.76 -1.30 12.86
N PRO A 45 4.02 -2.49 12.31
CA PRO A 45 5.17 -3.31 12.71
C PRO A 45 6.47 -2.51 12.68
N SER A 46 7.31 -2.67 13.71
CA SER A 46 8.56 -1.92 13.83
C SER A 46 9.53 -2.19 12.67
N THR A 47 9.49 -3.38 12.09
CA THR A 47 10.24 -3.76 10.86
C THR A 47 9.91 -2.80 9.72
N LEU A 48 8.63 -2.61 9.40
CA LEU A 48 8.18 -1.69 8.36
C LEU A 48 8.41 -0.22 8.74
N ARG A 49 8.13 0.13 10.00
CA ARG A 49 8.25 1.51 10.51
C ARG A 49 9.70 2.01 10.50
N ASN A 50 10.68 1.14 10.76
CA ASN A 50 12.10 1.51 10.75
C ASN A 50 12.62 1.81 9.34
N LEU A 51 12.03 1.20 8.30
CA LEU A 51 12.39 1.49 6.91
C LEU A 51 11.90 2.88 6.46
N SER A 52 10.76 3.34 6.99
CA SER A 52 10.22 4.67 6.70
C SER A 52 9.28 5.18 7.79
N THR A 53 9.84 5.80 8.83
CA THR A 53 9.04 6.28 9.97
C THR A 53 8.06 7.38 9.57
N SER A 54 8.46 8.25 8.64
CA SER A 54 7.62 9.34 8.10
C SER A 54 6.43 8.86 7.26
N SER A 55 6.38 7.58 6.89
CA SER A 55 5.24 6.98 6.17
C SER A 55 4.13 6.51 7.11
N PHE A 56 4.37 6.39 8.41
CA PHE A 56 3.36 5.91 9.37
C PHE A 56 2.94 6.98 10.38
N MET A 57 3.72 8.04 10.55
CA MET A 57 3.39 9.12 11.48
C MET A 57 2.43 10.15 10.86
N PRO A 58 1.31 10.48 11.53
CA PRO A 58 0.46 11.59 11.12
C PRO A 58 1.22 12.92 11.18
N ARG A 59 0.94 13.80 10.22
CA ARG A 59 1.67 15.07 10.05
C ARG A 59 0.90 16.28 10.56
N VAL A 60 -0.43 16.20 10.59
CA VAL A 60 -1.31 17.34 10.89
C VAL A 60 -2.37 16.97 11.92
N VAL A 61 -3.02 15.82 11.77
CA VAL A 61 -4.16 15.43 12.60
C VAL A 61 -4.03 14.03 13.18
N SER A 62 -4.11 13.93 14.51
CA SER A 62 -4.32 12.65 15.19
C SER A 62 -5.76 12.20 15.01
N ILE A 63 -6.01 10.92 14.84
CA ILE A 63 -7.34 10.31 14.76
C ILE A 63 -7.34 9.07 15.64
N GLY A 64 -8.28 9.04 16.58
CA GLY A 64 -8.30 8.03 17.62
C GLY A 64 -7.16 8.18 18.64
N PRO A 65 -6.95 7.16 19.48
CA PRO A 65 -6.16 7.26 20.71
C PRO A 65 -4.65 7.14 20.53
N LEU A 66 -4.16 6.52 19.44
CA LEU A 66 -2.75 6.09 19.32
C LEU A 66 -1.77 7.27 19.26
N HIS A 67 -2.07 8.30 18.45
CA HIS A 67 -1.24 9.51 18.35
C HIS A 67 -1.78 10.69 19.17
N ARG A 68 -2.80 10.45 20.00
CA ARG A 68 -3.55 11.52 20.68
C ARG A 68 -2.71 12.35 21.64
N LYS A 69 -1.60 11.82 22.16
CA LYS A 69 -0.69 12.53 23.08
C LYS A 69 0.50 13.19 22.36
N ASP A 70 0.59 13.10 21.04
CA ASP A 70 1.67 13.76 20.29
C ASP A 70 1.50 15.28 20.39
N GLU A 71 2.53 15.95 20.92
CA GLU A 71 2.55 17.40 21.14
C GLU A 71 2.44 18.18 19.82
N ASN A 72 3.00 17.63 18.73
CA ASN A 72 2.98 18.28 17.41
C ASN A 72 1.57 18.31 16.80
N LEU A 73 0.69 17.39 17.23
CA LEU A 73 -0.67 17.26 16.71
C LEU A 73 -1.71 17.98 17.58
N GLN A 74 -1.36 18.36 18.82
CA GLN A 74 -2.30 19.02 19.75
C GLN A 74 -2.86 20.33 19.21
N GLN A 75 -2.07 21.08 18.43
CA GLN A 75 -2.54 22.35 17.87
C GLN A 75 -3.78 22.16 16.99
N PHE A 76 -3.86 21.03 16.26
CA PHE A 76 -4.99 20.76 15.38
C PHE A 76 -6.22 20.26 16.15
N GLU A 77 -6.05 19.70 17.36
CA GLU A 77 -7.16 19.27 18.20
C GLU A 77 -8.12 20.42 18.57
N VAL A 78 -7.58 21.62 18.77
CA VAL A 78 -8.38 22.82 18.99
C VAL A 78 -9.17 23.19 17.73
N ARG A 79 -8.60 22.98 16.54
CA ARG A 79 -9.26 23.27 15.25
C ARG A 79 -10.41 22.31 14.96
N LYS A 80 -10.34 21.04 15.39
CA LYS A 80 -11.45 20.08 15.21
C LYS A 80 -12.77 20.59 15.79
N ALA A 81 -12.74 21.36 16.88
CA ALA A 81 -13.96 21.93 17.47
C ALA A 81 -14.73 22.83 16.47
N ALA A 82 -14.03 23.54 15.58
CA ALA A 82 -14.67 24.32 14.52
C ALA A 82 -15.37 23.41 13.50
N PHE A 83 -14.73 22.32 13.09
CA PHE A 83 -15.34 21.33 12.18
C PHE A 83 -16.59 20.68 12.80
N VAL A 84 -16.52 20.31 14.09
CA VAL A 84 -17.68 19.76 14.80
C VAL A 84 -18.82 20.79 14.87
N HIS A 85 -18.51 22.05 15.17
CA HIS A 85 -19.51 23.12 15.20
C HIS A 85 -20.17 23.32 13.83
N ASP A 86 -19.39 23.36 12.76
CA ASP A 86 -19.88 23.56 11.39
C ASP A 86 -20.76 22.38 10.93
N LEU A 87 -20.36 21.15 11.26
CA LEU A 87 -21.14 19.95 10.97
C LEU A 87 -22.49 19.96 11.68
N LEU A 88 -22.48 20.23 12.99
CA LEU A 88 -23.69 20.24 13.79
C LEU A 88 -24.63 21.37 13.35
N SER A 89 -24.09 22.54 13.01
CA SER A 89 -24.88 23.69 12.54
C SER A 89 -25.66 23.36 11.25
N ARG A 90 -25.13 22.47 10.40
CA ARG A 90 -25.83 21.98 9.21
C ARG A 90 -26.90 20.93 9.50
N SER A 91 -26.77 20.18 10.59
CA SER A 91 -27.73 19.12 10.97
C SER A 91 -29.11 19.63 11.40
N GLY A 92 -29.28 20.95 11.55
CA GLY A 92 -30.50 21.60 11.99
C GLY A 92 -30.68 21.60 13.53
N PRO A 93 -31.48 22.53 14.07
CA PRO A 93 -31.75 22.60 15.50
C PRO A 93 -32.64 21.43 15.99
N PRO A 94 -32.49 20.98 17.25
CA PRO A 94 -31.55 21.48 18.26
C PRO A 94 -30.18 20.77 18.23
N LEU A 95 -29.11 21.57 18.19
CA LEU A 95 -27.70 21.14 18.16
C LEU A 95 -27.36 20.16 19.29
N THR A 96 -27.85 20.47 20.49
CA THR A 96 -27.62 19.69 21.72
C THR A 96 -28.21 18.29 21.63
N GLN A 97 -29.37 18.13 20.97
CA GLN A 97 -30.00 16.83 20.79
C GLN A 97 -29.22 15.96 19.81
N THR A 98 -28.73 16.53 18.70
CA THR A 98 -27.88 15.81 17.73
C THR A 98 -26.58 15.36 18.38
N LEU A 99 -25.89 16.23 19.12
CA LEU A 99 -24.67 15.88 19.83
C LEU A 99 -24.92 14.82 20.92
N THR A 100 -26.02 14.93 21.65
CA THR A 100 -26.42 13.93 22.66
C THR A 100 -26.65 12.57 22.02
N ALA A 101 -27.31 12.51 20.86
CA ALA A 101 -27.50 11.26 20.12
C ALA A 101 -26.16 10.63 19.70
N CYS A 102 -25.19 11.44 19.25
CA CYS A 102 -23.85 10.99 18.90
C CYS A 102 -23.11 10.38 20.10
N VAL A 103 -23.12 11.09 21.23
CA VAL A 103 -22.48 10.63 22.47
C VAL A 103 -23.13 9.35 22.97
N LEU A 104 -24.47 9.27 22.98
CA LEU A 104 -25.19 8.04 23.38
C LEU A 104 -24.87 6.87 22.46
N LYS A 105 -24.78 7.10 21.14
CA LYS A 105 -24.42 6.07 20.17
C LYS A 105 -23.04 5.50 20.46
N VAL A 106 -22.03 6.35 20.67
CA VAL A 106 -20.66 5.94 20.98
C VAL A 106 -20.56 5.29 22.37
N ALA A 107 -21.19 5.88 23.39
CA ALA A 107 -21.19 5.35 24.74
C ALA A 107 -21.79 3.94 24.81
N SER A 108 -22.84 3.65 24.03
CA SER A 108 -23.47 2.33 23.97
C SER A 108 -22.57 1.20 23.43
N ILE A 109 -21.47 1.55 22.77
CA ILE A 109 -20.52 0.61 22.15
C ILE A 109 -19.08 0.83 22.62
N ILE A 110 -18.88 1.54 23.74
CA ILE A 110 -17.55 1.98 24.18
C ILE A 110 -16.59 0.82 24.46
N GLU A 111 -17.09 -0.29 25.03
CA GLU A 111 -16.30 -1.50 25.26
C GLU A 111 -15.85 -2.17 23.96
N ILE A 112 -16.68 -2.12 22.91
CA ILE A 112 -16.33 -2.64 21.58
C ILE A 112 -15.23 -1.76 20.99
N ILE A 113 -15.41 -0.43 21.03
CA ILE A 113 -14.41 0.54 20.55
C ILE A 113 -13.07 0.30 21.25
N ARG A 114 -13.08 0.12 22.57
CA ARG A 114 -11.87 -0.15 23.35
C ARG A 114 -11.16 -1.43 22.88
N GLY A 115 -11.93 -2.48 22.62
CA GLY A 115 -11.44 -3.76 22.09
C GLY A 115 -10.87 -3.69 20.67
N CYS A 116 -11.17 -2.65 19.89
CA CYS A 116 -10.57 -2.45 18.57
C CYS A 116 -9.08 -2.09 18.62
N TYR A 117 -8.59 -1.57 19.75
CA TYR A 117 -7.23 -1.05 19.87
C TYR A 117 -6.35 -1.98 20.70
N ALA A 118 -5.15 -2.28 20.21
CA ALA A 118 -4.19 -3.13 20.92
C ALA A 118 -3.70 -2.50 22.26
N ASP A 119 -3.57 -1.16 22.32
CA ASP A 119 -2.96 -0.42 23.44
C ASP A 119 -3.84 0.72 24.02
N SER A 120 -5.16 0.53 24.15
CA SER A 120 -6.09 1.60 24.57
C SER A 120 -6.25 1.84 26.08
N LYS A 121 -5.40 1.27 26.94
CA LYS A 121 -5.55 1.37 28.42
C LYS A 121 -5.36 2.79 29.00
N SER A 122 -5.08 3.79 28.17
CA SER A 122 -4.74 5.15 28.61
C SER A 122 -5.92 6.12 28.82
N TYR A 123 -7.14 5.78 28.38
CA TYR A 123 -8.28 6.72 28.40
C TYR A 123 -9.52 6.14 29.09
N ASN A 124 -10.15 6.94 29.94
CA ASN A 124 -11.44 6.59 30.53
C ASN A 124 -12.57 6.67 29.49
N ASP A 125 -13.76 6.15 29.81
CA ASP A 125 -14.87 6.06 28.86
C ASP A 125 -15.36 7.43 28.36
N ILE A 126 -15.30 8.45 29.22
CA ILE A 126 -15.71 9.82 28.87
C ILE A 126 -14.72 10.42 27.87
N GLU A 127 -13.43 10.27 28.11
CA GLU A 127 -12.37 10.75 27.22
C GLU A 127 -12.42 10.03 25.87
N LEU A 128 -12.55 8.70 25.89
CA LEU A 128 -12.64 7.90 24.67
C LEU A 128 -13.90 8.25 23.87
N ALA A 129 -15.06 8.37 24.52
CA ALA A 129 -16.30 8.73 23.83
C ALA A 129 -16.21 10.13 23.21
N LYS A 130 -15.68 11.12 23.95
CA LYS A 130 -15.45 12.47 23.43
C LYS A 130 -14.53 12.45 22.21
N MET A 131 -13.44 11.69 22.27
CA MET A 131 -12.48 11.55 21.17
C MET A 131 -13.14 10.96 19.93
N MET A 132 -13.86 9.85 20.07
CA MET A 132 -14.54 9.19 18.96
C MET A 132 -15.57 10.09 18.27
N VAL A 133 -16.39 10.82 19.04
CA VAL A 133 -17.37 11.78 18.49
C VAL A 133 -16.66 12.92 17.78
N MET A 134 -15.65 13.53 18.40
CA MET A 134 -14.90 14.65 17.81
C MET A 134 -14.23 14.24 16.50
N ASP A 135 -13.56 13.09 16.47
CA ASP A 135 -12.79 12.63 15.31
C ASP A 135 -13.72 12.19 14.18
N ALA A 136 -14.81 11.47 14.47
CA ALA A 136 -15.80 11.11 13.47
C ALA A 136 -16.47 12.35 12.86
N CYS A 137 -16.90 13.32 13.68
CA CYS A 137 -17.47 14.57 13.20
C CYS A 137 -16.46 15.35 12.34
N PHE A 138 -15.21 15.44 12.76
CA PHE A 138 -14.14 16.07 11.97
C PHE A 138 -13.98 15.40 10.60
N ILE A 139 -13.87 14.07 10.55
CA ILE A 139 -13.73 13.32 9.29
C ILE A 139 -14.90 13.60 8.36
N LEU A 140 -16.14 13.53 8.87
CA LEU A 140 -17.34 13.75 8.05
C LEU A 140 -17.44 15.18 7.51
N GLU A 141 -17.12 16.17 8.35
CA GLU A 141 -17.08 17.58 7.95
C GLU A 141 -16.02 17.82 6.88
N PHE A 142 -14.81 17.27 7.08
CA PHE A 142 -13.69 17.42 6.15
C PHE A 142 -14.02 16.82 4.78
N ILE A 143 -14.64 15.63 4.75
CA ILE A 143 -15.10 15.00 3.51
C ILE A 143 -16.15 15.87 2.80
N HIS A 144 -17.11 16.41 3.55
CA HIS A 144 -18.09 17.33 2.97
C HIS A 144 -17.42 18.59 2.39
N ASP A 145 -16.42 19.14 3.07
CA ASP A 145 -15.71 20.32 2.61
C ASP A 145 -14.87 20.06 1.35
N ILE A 146 -14.29 18.86 1.21
CA ILE A 146 -13.72 18.38 -0.05
C ILE A 146 -14.78 18.34 -1.15
N LYS A 147 -15.95 17.73 -0.89
CA LYS A 147 -17.05 17.59 -1.85
C LYS A 147 -17.55 18.95 -2.34
N MET A 148 -17.64 19.92 -1.43
CA MET A 148 -18.03 21.31 -1.72
C MET A 148 -16.89 22.15 -2.31
N LYS A 149 -15.72 21.55 -2.55
CA LYS A 149 -14.53 22.21 -3.12
C LYS A 149 -14.10 23.46 -2.32
N LYS A 150 -14.36 23.49 -1.01
CA LYS A 150 -13.89 24.59 -0.14
C LYS A 150 -12.37 24.73 -0.15
N PHE A 151 -11.69 23.62 -0.43
CA PHE A 151 -10.25 23.52 -0.60
C PHE A 151 -9.78 23.68 -2.05
N SER A 152 -10.56 24.28 -2.97
CA SER A 152 -10.09 24.58 -4.33
C SER A 152 -9.63 26.04 -4.45
N GLY A 153 -8.39 26.27 -4.90
CA GLY A 153 -7.80 27.62 -5.09
C GLY A 153 -6.80 28.04 -4.02
N THR A 154 -6.57 29.35 -3.88
CA THR A 154 -5.53 29.99 -3.04
C THR A 154 -5.80 29.95 -1.52
N ASN A 155 -6.90 29.35 -1.06
CA ASN A 155 -7.30 29.29 0.35
C ASN A 155 -6.90 27.99 1.08
N LEU A 156 -6.29 27.03 0.38
CA LEU A 156 -5.70 25.85 1.01
C LEU A 156 -4.52 26.27 1.90
N ARG A 157 -4.59 25.99 3.21
CA ARG A 157 -3.34 25.96 3.98
C ARG A 157 -2.55 24.75 3.50
N LEU A 158 -1.23 24.89 3.34
CA LEU A 158 -0.36 23.76 2.97
C LEU A 158 -0.61 22.51 3.84
N GLN A 159 -0.93 22.73 5.12
CA GLN A 159 -1.28 21.68 6.08
C GLN A 159 -2.54 20.87 5.68
N ASP A 160 -3.54 21.49 5.06
CA ASP A 160 -4.81 20.83 4.73
C ASP A 160 -4.63 19.75 3.65
N GLN A 161 -3.56 19.85 2.84
CA GLN A 161 -3.21 18.87 1.81
C GLN A 161 -2.72 17.53 2.41
N TYR A 162 -2.22 17.54 3.65
CA TYR A 162 -1.73 16.34 4.32
C TYR A 162 -2.85 15.55 5.03
N ILE A 163 -3.96 16.21 5.36
CA ILE A 163 -5.07 15.60 6.11
C ILE A 163 -5.60 14.33 5.43
N PRO A 164 -5.87 14.29 4.10
CA PRO A 164 -6.36 13.07 3.46
C PRO A 164 -5.44 11.85 3.68
N TYR A 165 -4.13 12.09 3.73
CA TYR A 165 -3.12 11.05 3.92
C TYR A 165 -3.04 10.62 5.38
N ASP A 166 -3.16 11.54 6.34
CA ASP A 166 -3.29 11.23 7.76
C ASP A 166 -4.51 10.34 8.04
N LEU A 167 -5.60 10.50 7.28
CA LEU A 167 -6.84 9.71 7.43
C LEU A 167 -6.74 8.27 6.87
N VAL A 168 -5.67 7.93 6.16
CA VAL A 168 -5.42 6.56 5.63
C VAL A 168 -4.17 5.91 6.22
N LEU A 169 -3.61 6.47 7.29
CA LEU A 169 -2.53 5.81 8.03
C LEU A 169 -3.09 4.71 8.91
N LEU A 170 -2.42 3.55 8.95
CA LEU A 170 -2.82 2.38 9.75
C LEU A 170 -2.93 2.72 11.24
N GLU A 171 -2.00 3.54 11.74
CA GLU A 171 -1.90 3.91 13.15
C GLU A 171 -2.80 5.09 13.55
N ASN A 172 -3.55 5.67 12.60
CA ASN A 172 -4.29 6.91 12.80
C ASN A 172 -5.77 6.73 12.41
N GLN A 173 -6.45 5.78 13.04
CA GLN A 173 -7.79 5.35 12.66
C GLN A 173 -8.80 5.35 13.82
N ILE A 174 -10.08 5.51 13.45
CA ILE A 174 -11.22 5.11 14.27
C ILE A 174 -11.91 3.90 13.61
N PRO A 175 -12.61 3.05 14.37
CA PRO A 175 -13.36 1.95 13.79
C PRO A 175 -14.43 2.45 12.82
N PHE A 176 -14.59 1.79 11.67
CA PHE A 176 -15.51 2.23 10.62
C PHE A 176 -16.97 2.32 11.12
N PHE A 177 -17.38 1.40 12.00
CA PHE A 177 -18.72 1.40 12.59
C PHE A 177 -18.99 2.63 13.48
N VAL A 178 -17.96 3.26 14.04
CA VAL A 178 -18.09 4.54 14.78
C VAL A 178 -18.44 5.63 13.79
N LEU A 179 -17.70 5.70 12.68
CA LEU A 179 -17.93 6.67 11.62
C LEU A 179 -19.34 6.49 11.02
N GLU A 180 -19.77 5.25 10.78
CA GLU A 180 -21.12 4.93 10.30
C GLU A 180 -22.21 5.31 11.31
N GLY A 181 -21.98 5.04 12.61
CA GLY A 181 -22.89 5.44 13.67
C GLY A 181 -23.11 6.95 13.73
N ILE A 182 -22.03 7.73 13.66
CA ILE A 182 -22.09 9.20 13.69
C ILE A 182 -22.65 9.75 12.38
N TYR A 183 -22.29 9.17 11.24
CA TYR A 183 -22.89 9.48 9.94
C TYR A 183 -24.41 9.36 10.00
N GLY A 184 -24.91 8.28 10.60
CA GLY A 184 -26.34 8.05 10.76
C GLY A 184 -27.04 9.02 11.72
N CYS A 185 -26.33 9.54 12.72
CA CYS A 185 -26.87 10.55 13.65
C CYS A 185 -26.99 11.95 13.04
N ILE A 186 -26.12 12.27 12.06
CA ILE A 186 -25.93 13.64 11.56
C ILE A 186 -26.29 13.76 10.09
N ILE A 187 -25.58 13.06 9.21
CA ILE A 187 -25.64 13.30 7.76
C ILE A 187 -26.98 12.85 7.17
N TYR A 188 -27.56 11.75 7.65
CA TYR A 188 -28.89 11.31 7.20
C TYR A 188 -30.00 12.35 7.42
N LYS A 189 -29.78 13.37 8.26
CA LYS A 189 -30.75 14.44 8.49
C LYS A 189 -30.82 15.45 7.34
N PHE A 190 -29.80 15.55 6.49
CA PHE A 190 -29.75 16.57 5.42
C PHE A 190 -29.16 16.09 4.09
N GLU A 191 -28.49 14.95 4.01
CA GLU A 191 -28.21 14.25 2.75
C GLU A 191 -29.06 12.97 2.69
N GLU A 192 -30.14 12.98 1.89
CA GLU A 192 -30.97 11.78 1.72
C GLU A 192 -30.19 10.62 1.09
N ARG A 193 -30.05 9.53 1.86
CA ARG A 193 -29.86 8.12 1.43
C ARG A 193 -28.55 7.71 0.72
N LEU A 194 -27.48 8.50 0.77
CA LEU A 194 -26.16 8.00 0.37
C LEU A 194 -25.57 7.10 1.46
N PRO A 195 -25.05 5.90 1.13
CA PRO A 195 -24.28 5.11 2.09
C PRO A 195 -22.95 5.80 2.42
N LEU A 196 -22.39 5.53 3.59
CA LEU A 196 -21.10 6.11 4.02
C LEU A 196 -19.98 5.83 3.02
N THR A 197 -20.01 4.66 2.37
CA THR A 197 -19.07 4.24 1.32
C THR A 197 -19.04 5.20 0.13
N ASP A 198 -20.20 5.67 -0.32
CA ASP A 198 -20.31 6.68 -1.38
C ASP A 198 -19.90 8.06 -0.86
N PHE A 199 -20.24 8.38 0.40
CA PHE A 199 -19.88 9.66 1.02
C PHE A 199 -18.37 9.85 1.15
N ILE A 200 -17.61 8.80 1.48
CA ILE A 200 -16.14 8.83 1.66
C ILE A 200 -15.37 8.94 0.32
N GLN A 201 -16.02 8.70 -0.83
CA GLN A 201 -15.34 8.70 -2.15
C GLN A 201 -14.45 9.94 -2.44
N PRO A 202 -14.84 11.19 -2.09
CA PRO A 202 -13.99 12.36 -2.31
C PRO A 202 -12.66 12.29 -1.56
N LEU A 203 -12.63 11.67 -0.36
CA LEU A 203 -11.40 11.44 0.41
C LEU A 203 -10.51 10.41 -0.28
N LEU A 204 -11.07 9.26 -0.69
CA LEU A 204 -10.30 8.18 -1.32
C LEU A 204 -9.63 8.61 -2.62
N LYS A 205 -10.20 9.61 -3.30
CA LYS A 205 -9.59 10.18 -4.51
C LYS A 205 -8.20 10.76 -4.26
N TYR A 206 -7.91 11.30 -3.07
CA TYR A 206 -6.58 11.81 -2.72
C TYR A 206 -5.57 10.69 -2.48
N ALA A 207 -6.01 9.57 -1.91
CA ALA A 207 -5.18 8.40 -1.63
C ALA A 207 -5.16 7.39 -2.81
N ASN A 208 -5.83 7.70 -3.92
CA ASN A 208 -5.91 6.81 -5.07
C ASN A 208 -4.60 6.84 -5.85
N LEU A 209 -3.94 5.70 -5.93
CA LEU A 209 -2.64 5.54 -6.59
C LEU A 209 -2.74 5.54 -8.12
N PHE A 210 -3.94 5.34 -8.68
CA PHE A 210 -4.12 5.08 -10.11
C PHE A 210 -4.94 6.15 -10.83
N GLN A 211 -4.61 6.44 -12.10
CA GLN A 211 -5.40 7.33 -12.97
C GLN A 211 -6.70 6.66 -13.46
N ARG A 212 -7.56 6.28 -12.52
CA ARG A 212 -8.88 5.69 -12.74
C ARG A 212 -9.81 6.08 -11.60
N LYS A 213 -11.13 5.97 -11.84
CA LYS A 213 -12.09 6.10 -10.75
C LYS A 213 -12.04 4.84 -9.87
N ILE A 214 -12.02 5.04 -8.55
CA ILE A 214 -12.31 3.97 -7.59
C ILE A 214 -13.76 3.54 -7.81
N LYS A 215 -13.95 2.26 -8.18
CA LYS A 215 -15.28 1.66 -8.30
C LYS A 215 -15.70 1.23 -6.89
N VAL A 216 -16.65 1.95 -6.31
CA VAL A 216 -17.31 1.53 -5.06
C VAL A 216 -18.19 0.33 -5.40
N GLY A 217 -18.13 -0.73 -4.59
CA GLY A 217 -18.82 -2.00 -4.84
C GLY A 217 -20.34 -1.85 -4.93
N ASP A 218 -20.98 -2.74 -5.69
CA ASP A 218 -22.44 -2.91 -5.65
C ASP A 218 -22.86 -3.38 -4.25
N ARG A 219 -24.03 -2.91 -3.81
CA ARG A 219 -24.58 -2.89 -2.44
C ARG A 219 -24.73 -4.25 -1.70
N SER A 220 -24.07 -5.33 -2.10
CA SER A 220 -24.40 -6.70 -1.65
C SER A 220 -23.38 -7.38 -0.74
N SER A 221 -22.19 -6.83 -0.50
CA SER A 221 -21.36 -7.29 0.62
C SER A 221 -21.37 -6.26 1.73
N TYR A 222 -22.06 -6.57 2.83
CA TYR A 222 -21.80 -5.98 4.13
C TYR A 222 -20.39 -6.41 4.57
N THR A 223 -19.36 -5.93 3.89
CA THR A 223 -17.99 -6.07 4.35
C THR A 223 -17.87 -5.15 5.54
N ASN A 224 -17.77 -5.75 6.71
CA ASN A 224 -17.55 -5.05 7.97
C ASN A 224 -16.13 -4.49 7.89
N HIS A 225 -15.97 -3.30 7.30
CA HIS A 225 -14.66 -2.67 7.17
C HIS A 225 -14.14 -2.32 8.56
N ASP A 226 -12.87 -2.60 8.82
CA ASP A 226 -12.25 -2.28 10.10
C ASP A 226 -12.15 -0.77 10.31
N HIS A 227 -11.65 -0.05 9.30
CA HIS A 227 -11.47 1.41 9.28
C HIS A 227 -11.29 1.93 7.84
N ILE A 228 -11.00 3.23 7.66
CA ILE A 228 -10.92 3.90 6.33
C ILE A 228 -9.83 3.28 5.44
N LEU A 229 -8.64 3.01 5.97
CA LEU A 229 -7.58 2.33 5.22
C LEU A 229 -7.99 0.91 4.79
N GLY A 230 -8.69 0.14 5.63
CA GLY A 230 -9.24 -1.16 5.24
C GLY A 230 -10.30 -1.05 4.14
N TYR A 231 -11.08 0.03 4.14
CA TYR A 231 -12.00 0.32 3.04
C TYR A 231 -11.27 0.70 1.74
N LEU A 232 -10.17 1.47 1.83
CA LEU A 232 -9.31 1.76 0.68
C LEU A 232 -8.67 0.48 0.11
N HIS A 233 -8.21 -0.42 0.97
CA HIS A 233 -7.70 -1.75 0.57
C HIS A 233 -8.76 -2.54 -0.19
N HIS A 234 -9.99 -2.59 0.34
CA HIS A 234 -11.11 -3.26 -0.33
C HIS A 234 -11.38 -2.69 -1.73
N CYS A 235 -11.23 -1.38 -1.92
CA CYS A 235 -11.38 -0.74 -3.23
C CYS A 235 -10.33 -1.19 -4.27
N TYR A 236 -9.23 -1.78 -3.83
CA TYR A 236 -8.17 -2.33 -4.68
C TYR A 236 -8.28 -3.83 -4.91
N GLN A 237 -9.29 -4.50 -4.34
CA GLN A 237 -9.49 -5.94 -4.52
C GLN A 237 -10.16 -6.26 -5.87
N PRO A 238 -9.87 -7.44 -6.47
CA PRO A 238 -10.64 -7.94 -7.60
C PRO A 238 -12.04 -8.37 -7.16
N ARG A 239 -12.99 -8.37 -8.11
CA ARG A 239 -14.37 -8.85 -7.85
C ARG A 239 -14.46 -10.37 -7.77
N ASN A 240 -13.58 -11.06 -8.48
CA ASN A 240 -13.53 -12.51 -8.55
C ASN A 240 -12.21 -12.98 -7.93
N GLU A 241 -12.23 -14.16 -7.32
CA GLU A 241 -11.01 -14.79 -6.81
C GLU A 241 -9.99 -14.98 -7.94
N ILE A 242 -8.74 -14.61 -7.65
CA ILE A 242 -7.61 -14.79 -8.55
C ILE A 242 -6.73 -15.88 -7.96
N SER A 243 -6.33 -16.84 -8.80
CA SER A 243 -5.38 -17.87 -8.39
C SER A 243 -4.05 -17.23 -8.01
N SER A 244 -3.53 -17.59 -6.84
CA SER A 244 -2.19 -17.21 -6.42
C SER A 244 -1.21 -18.37 -6.54
N GLY A 245 0.05 -18.04 -6.78
CA GLY A 245 1.14 -19.01 -6.83
C GLY A 245 2.37 -18.49 -6.09
N PHE A 246 3.44 -19.29 -6.13
CA PHE A 246 4.78 -18.80 -5.80
C PHE A 246 5.50 -18.45 -7.10
N PRO A 247 6.20 -17.30 -7.16
CA PRO A 247 6.92 -16.92 -8.36
C PRO A 247 8.03 -17.95 -8.63
N SER A 248 7.90 -18.69 -9.74
CA SER A 248 8.86 -19.70 -10.20
C SER A 248 9.70 -19.21 -11.40
N SER A 249 9.28 -18.10 -12.02
CA SER A 249 9.86 -17.53 -13.23
C SER A 249 11.06 -16.64 -12.94
N THR A 250 11.93 -16.49 -13.94
CA THR A 250 13.03 -15.52 -13.87
C THR A 250 12.49 -14.11 -13.98
N ILE A 251 13.00 -13.22 -13.13
CA ILE A 251 12.65 -11.79 -13.09
C ILE A 251 13.35 -11.09 -14.26
N HIS A 252 12.60 -10.32 -15.06
CA HIS A 252 13.14 -9.51 -16.15
C HIS A 252 12.68 -8.07 -15.98
N SER A 253 13.63 -7.15 -15.98
CA SER A 253 13.36 -5.71 -15.90
C SER A 253 12.59 -5.19 -17.13
N VAL A 254 11.98 -4.02 -17.01
CA VAL A 254 11.28 -3.36 -18.12
C VAL A 254 12.18 -3.18 -19.32
N ILE A 255 13.43 -2.76 -19.13
CA ILE A 255 14.38 -2.57 -20.23
C ILE A 255 14.74 -3.91 -20.90
N GLU A 256 14.92 -4.99 -20.14
CA GLU A 256 15.16 -6.31 -20.70
C GLU A 256 13.98 -6.80 -21.53
N LEU A 257 12.76 -6.67 -20.99
CA LEU A 257 11.52 -7.04 -21.67
C LEU A 257 11.29 -6.19 -22.93
N ASP A 258 11.57 -4.88 -22.89
CA ASP A 258 11.48 -3.99 -24.06
C ASP A 258 12.48 -4.41 -25.15
N ARG A 259 13.72 -4.75 -24.78
CA ARG A 259 14.72 -5.30 -25.71
C ARG A 259 14.30 -6.65 -26.30
N ALA A 260 13.50 -7.43 -25.55
CA ALA A 260 12.83 -8.64 -26.01
C ALA A 260 11.57 -8.38 -26.85
N GLY A 261 11.20 -7.12 -27.08
CA GLY A 261 10.09 -6.71 -27.93
C GLY A 261 8.74 -6.67 -27.23
N VAL A 262 8.69 -6.74 -25.90
CA VAL A 262 7.46 -6.54 -25.12
C VAL A 262 7.07 -5.06 -25.16
N ILE A 263 5.79 -4.79 -25.41
CA ILE A 263 5.22 -3.44 -25.37
C ILE A 263 4.52 -3.22 -24.02
N PHE A 264 4.73 -2.06 -23.41
CA PHE A 264 4.01 -1.63 -22.22
C PHE A 264 2.92 -0.61 -22.60
N LYS A 265 1.70 -0.79 -22.10
CA LYS A 265 0.57 0.12 -22.36
C LYS A 265 -0.33 0.29 -21.13
N PRO A 266 -0.95 1.46 -20.93
CA PRO A 266 -1.94 1.64 -19.88
C PRO A 266 -3.22 0.86 -20.19
N ASN A 267 -3.92 0.44 -19.14
CA ASN A 267 -5.27 -0.14 -19.19
C ASN A 267 -6.19 0.62 -18.24
N HIS A 268 -6.94 1.58 -18.77
CA HIS A 268 -7.89 2.37 -17.98
C HIS A 268 -9.19 1.62 -17.68
N ASP A 269 -9.47 0.54 -18.43
CA ASP A 269 -10.68 -0.27 -18.33
C ASP A 269 -10.48 -1.58 -17.55
N ALA A 270 -9.29 -1.76 -16.95
CA ALA A 270 -8.94 -2.92 -16.13
C ALA A 270 -10.03 -3.23 -15.09
N GLU A 271 -10.34 -4.50 -14.90
CA GLU A 271 -11.43 -4.95 -14.02
C GLU A 271 -11.26 -4.41 -12.60
N TRP A 272 -10.03 -4.37 -12.11
CA TRP A 272 -9.64 -3.89 -10.77
C TRP A 272 -8.33 -3.06 -10.84
N PRO A 273 -8.03 -2.22 -9.83
CA PRO A 273 -6.93 -1.25 -9.92
C PRO A 273 -5.54 -1.86 -10.13
N LEU A 274 -5.23 -2.99 -9.49
CA LEU A 274 -3.90 -3.60 -9.57
C LEU A 274 -3.78 -4.63 -10.71
N ALA A 275 -4.76 -4.71 -11.62
CA ALA A 275 -4.74 -5.71 -12.68
C ALA A 275 -3.52 -5.54 -13.61
N MET A 276 -2.88 -6.65 -13.92
CA MET A 276 -1.90 -6.76 -14.99
C MET A 276 -2.30 -7.87 -15.94
N GLU A 277 -2.28 -7.57 -17.23
CA GLU A 277 -2.70 -8.48 -18.29
C GLU A 277 -1.61 -8.58 -19.34
N VAL A 278 -1.35 -9.79 -19.81
CA VAL A 278 -0.40 -10.05 -20.88
C VAL A 278 -1.18 -10.50 -22.11
N LYS A 279 -1.13 -9.68 -23.16
CA LYS A 279 -1.79 -9.97 -24.43
C LYS A 279 -0.77 -10.60 -25.37
N MET A 280 -0.83 -11.92 -25.46
CA MET A 280 -0.08 -12.73 -26.42
C MET A 280 -0.81 -12.76 -27.76
N SER A 281 -0.09 -12.62 -28.86
CA SER A 281 -0.70 -12.78 -30.19
C SER A 281 -0.92 -14.25 -30.52
N ARG A 282 -2.14 -14.58 -30.97
CA ARG A 282 -2.56 -15.93 -31.38
C ARG A 282 -1.99 -16.40 -32.72
N TYR A 283 -1.37 -15.53 -33.52
CA TYR A 283 -0.87 -15.88 -34.86
C TYR A 283 0.65 -15.79 -34.95
N CYS A 284 1.29 -16.94 -34.81
CA CYS A 284 2.73 -17.14 -34.98
C CYS A 284 3.03 -17.70 -36.38
N SER A 285 2.56 -17.04 -37.43
CA SER A 285 3.02 -17.30 -38.80
C SER A 285 4.32 -16.53 -39.01
N SER A 286 5.35 -17.19 -39.53
CA SER A 286 6.73 -16.70 -39.69
C SER A 286 6.90 -15.35 -40.43
N LEU A 287 5.86 -14.88 -41.12
CA LEU A 287 5.86 -13.63 -41.89
C LEU A 287 5.27 -12.41 -41.14
N LEU A 288 4.58 -12.58 -40.01
CA LEU A 288 3.85 -11.50 -39.31
C LEU A 288 4.39 -11.18 -37.89
N TRP A 289 5.53 -11.74 -37.49
CA TRP A 289 6.12 -11.51 -36.16
C TRP A 289 6.39 -10.02 -35.84
N ILE A 290 6.59 -9.19 -36.87
CA ILE A 290 6.80 -7.74 -36.76
C ILE A 290 5.51 -7.00 -36.33
N LEU A 291 4.34 -7.54 -36.67
CA LEU A 291 3.05 -6.88 -36.45
C LEU A 291 2.41 -7.21 -35.09
N ASN A 292 2.89 -8.24 -34.39
CA ASN A 292 2.18 -8.87 -33.28
C ASN A 292 3.10 -9.10 -32.06
N LYS A 293 3.47 -8.00 -31.40
CA LYS A 293 4.33 -8.01 -30.21
C LYS A 293 3.54 -8.30 -28.93
N PRO A 294 4.08 -9.10 -27.98
CA PRO A 294 3.45 -9.29 -26.69
C PRO A 294 3.31 -7.94 -25.99
N THR A 295 2.15 -7.70 -25.38
CA THR A 295 1.88 -6.43 -24.70
C THR A 295 1.51 -6.69 -23.24
N LEU A 296 2.25 -6.10 -22.31
CA LEU A 296 1.89 -6.03 -20.90
C LEU A 296 1.06 -4.76 -20.68
N THR A 297 -0.15 -4.92 -20.16
CA THR A 297 -1.08 -3.83 -19.86
C THR A 297 -1.44 -3.78 -18.39
N MET A 298 -1.48 -2.59 -17.81
CA MET A 298 -1.84 -2.37 -16.39
C MET A 298 -2.40 -0.97 -16.15
N SER A 299 -3.03 -0.72 -15.00
CA SER A 299 -3.50 0.62 -14.63
C SER A 299 -2.34 1.61 -14.54
N THR A 300 -2.56 2.86 -14.95
CA THR A 300 -1.54 3.91 -14.84
C THR A 300 -1.30 4.28 -13.38
N LEU A 301 -0.12 3.99 -12.86
CA LEU A 301 0.33 4.36 -11.51
C LEU A 301 0.79 5.82 -11.51
N CYS A 302 0.27 6.64 -10.59
CA CYS A 302 0.82 7.95 -10.29
C CYS A 302 1.83 7.82 -9.15
N ILE A 303 3.04 8.32 -9.37
CA ILE A 303 4.07 8.39 -8.34
C ILE A 303 4.22 9.86 -7.94
N ASP A 304 3.98 10.16 -6.67
CA ASP A 304 4.12 11.46 -6.03
C ASP A 304 4.70 11.31 -4.61
N ASP A 305 4.86 12.44 -3.90
CA ASP A 305 5.42 12.49 -2.54
C ASP A 305 4.64 11.68 -1.48
N PHE A 306 3.42 11.26 -1.79
CA PHE A 306 2.55 10.51 -0.88
C PHE A 306 2.40 9.03 -1.27
N THR A 307 2.91 8.63 -2.44
CA THR A 307 2.77 7.28 -2.97
C THR A 307 3.42 6.24 -2.05
N GLU A 308 4.63 6.51 -1.54
CA GLU A 308 5.29 5.61 -0.57
C GLU A 308 4.47 5.46 0.71
N LEU A 309 3.88 6.54 1.22
CA LEU A 309 3.05 6.53 2.42
C LEU A 309 1.83 5.62 2.22
N VAL A 310 1.08 5.82 1.15
CA VAL A 310 -0.14 5.04 0.90
C VAL A 310 0.18 3.55 0.69
N LEU A 311 1.18 3.23 -0.13
CA LEU A 311 1.60 1.85 -0.38
C LEU A 311 2.05 1.15 0.90
N ARG A 312 2.91 1.78 1.72
CA ARG A 312 3.40 1.18 2.96
C ARG A 312 2.30 0.92 3.97
N ASN A 313 1.30 1.80 4.08
CA ASN A 313 0.18 1.58 4.99
C ASN A 313 -0.73 0.45 4.51
N LEU A 314 -1.00 0.34 3.21
CA LEU A 314 -1.76 -0.78 2.66
C LEU A 314 -1.02 -2.12 2.81
N ILE A 315 0.30 -2.14 2.60
CA ILE A 315 1.13 -3.35 2.82
C ILE A 315 1.17 -3.72 4.30
N ALA A 316 1.35 -2.73 5.19
CA ALA A 316 1.32 -2.98 6.64
C ALA A 316 -0.04 -3.51 7.10
N TYR A 317 -1.13 -3.02 6.50
CA TYR A 317 -2.47 -3.58 6.70
C TYR A 317 -2.50 -5.05 6.27
N GLU A 318 -2.11 -5.39 5.05
CA GLU A 318 -2.10 -6.79 4.58
C GLU A 318 -1.27 -7.73 5.45
N GLN A 319 -0.09 -7.31 5.89
CA GLN A 319 0.79 -8.15 6.73
C GLN A 319 0.28 -8.36 8.16
N SER A 320 -0.65 -7.53 8.59
CA SER A 320 -1.08 -7.50 9.98
C SER A 320 -2.54 -7.98 10.15
N TYR A 321 -3.29 -8.14 9.05
CA TYR A 321 -4.63 -8.74 9.01
C TYR A 321 -4.64 -10.05 8.23
N VAL A 322 -5.66 -10.89 8.48
CA VAL A 322 -5.91 -12.09 7.67
C VAL A 322 -6.70 -11.66 6.42
N VAL A 323 -6.01 -11.03 5.47
CA VAL A 323 -6.55 -10.58 4.18
C VAL A 323 -5.63 -11.00 3.04
N ASP A 324 -6.18 -11.06 1.83
CA ASP A 324 -5.40 -11.36 0.63
C ASP A 324 -4.38 -10.23 0.32
N PRO A 325 -3.10 -10.56 0.09
CA PRO A 325 -2.02 -9.59 -0.05
C PRO A 325 -1.88 -9.04 -1.49
N TYR A 326 -2.96 -8.49 -2.02
CA TYR A 326 -3.02 -7.98 -3.39
C TYR A 326 -2.07 -6.80 -3.63
N VAL A 327 -2.00 -5.84 -2.70
CA VAL A 327 -1.13 -4.66 -2.78
C VAL A 327 0.34 -5.06 -2.65
N THR A 328 0.64 -5.98 -1.74
CA THR A 328 1.98 -6.56 -1.54
C THR A 328 2.43 -7.32 -2.78
N SER A 329 1.56 -8.15 -3.37
CA SER A 329 1.84 -8.81 -4.64
C SER A 329 2.06 -7.82 -5.79
N TYR A 330 1.29 -6.72 -5.84
CA TYR A 330 1.47 -5.66 -6.83
C TYR A 330 2.81 -4.93 -6.65
N ALA A 331 3.15 -4.57 -5.41
CA ALA A 331 4.43 -3.92 -5.10
C ALA A 331 5.60 -4.81 -5.53
N ARG A 332 5.53 -6.11 -5.24
CA ARG A 332 6.53 -7.10 -5.67
C ARG A 332 6.62 -7.22 -7.19
N ALA A 333 5.48 -7.25 -7.88
CA ALA A 333 5.43 -7.23 -9.34
C ALA A 333 6.11 -5.97 -9.93
N MET A 334 5.87 -4.80 -9.33
CA MET A 334 6.50 -3.55 -9.76
C MET A 334 8.01 -3.52 -9.48
N ASP A 335 8.45 -4.00 -8.32
CA ASP A 335 9.87 -4.17 -7.94
C ASP A 335 10.60 -5.15 -8.88
N MET A 336 9.94 -6.22 -9.30
CA MET A 336 10.47 -7.15 -10.32
C MET A 336 10.65 -6.48 -11.70
N LEU A 337 9.85 -5.47 -12.02
CA LEU A 337 9.90 -4.76 -13.30
C LEU A 337 10.87 -3.57 -13.28
N ILE A 338 11.06 -2.94 -12.13
CA ILE A 338 11.78 -1.67 -11.98
C ILE A 338 13.03 -1.92 -11.15
N ASP A 339 14.19 -1.92 -11.78
CA ASP A 339 15.47 -1.96 -11.06
C ASP A 339 16.16 -0.59 -11.11
N THR A 340 16.03 0.10 -12.24
CA THR A 340 16.77 1.33 -12.55
C THR A 340 15.87 2.50 -12.97
N HIS A 341 16.43 3.71 -13.01
CA HIS A 341 15.74 4.88 -13.53
C HIS A 341 15.39 4.77 -15.02
N GLU A 342 16.08 3.92 -15.80
CA GLU A 342 15.75 3.65 -17.20
C GLU A 342 14.43 2.88 -17.32
N ASP A 343 14.16 1.95 -16.39
CA ASP A 343 12.88 1.21 -16.33
C ASP A 343 11.71 2.17 -16.08
N ILE A 344 11.87 3.10 -15.13
CA ILE A 344 10.90 4.18 -14.90
C ILE A 344 10.74 5.04 -16.15
N ALA A 345 11.83 5.49 -16.78
CA ALA A 345 11.78 6.34 -17.97
C ALA A 345 10.98 5.65 -19.11
N LYS A 346 11.16 4.34 -19.27
CA LYS A 346 10.42 3.55 -20.24
C LYS A 346 8.94 3.46 -19.91
N LEU A 347 8.59 3.15 -18.65
CA LEU A 347 7.19 3.08 -18.20
C LEU A 347 6.47 4.45 -18.29
N VAL A 348 7.19 5.54 -18.04
CA VAL A 348 6.70 6.92 -18.23
C VAL A 348 6.43 7.20 -19.71
N THR A 349 7.37 6.87 -20.59
CA THR A 349 7.19 7.02 -22.05
C THR A 349 5.99 6.19 -22.56
N SER A 350 5.79 5.01 -21.97
CA SER A 350 4.66 4.12 -22.24
C SER A 350 3.35 4.53 -21.56
N LYS A 351 3.33 5.60 -20.75
CA LYS A 351 2.17 6.08 -19.96
C LYS A 351 1.61 5.09 -18.94
N VAL A 352 2.42 4.09 -18.57
CA VAL A 352 2.09 3.14 -17.50
C VAL A 352 2.40 3.74 -16.13
N ILE A 353 3.41 4.61 -16.05
CA ILE A 353 3.70 5.43 -14.88
C ILE A 353 3.54 6.90 -15.25
N VAL A 354 2.99 7.69 -14.33
CA VAL A 354 3.12 9.14 -14.34
C VAL A 354 3.96 9.52 -13.14
N ASN A 355 5.15 10.05 -13.41
CA ASN A 355 6.11 10.41 -12.37
C ASN A 355 5.98 11.91 -12.04
N HIS A 356 5.58 12.21 -10.82
CA HIS A 356 5.51 13.55 -10.23
C HIS A 356 6.53 13.75 -9.11
N ILE A 357 7.37 12.75 -8.79
CA ILE A 357 8.49 12.91 -7.86
C ILE A 357 9.72 13.48 -8.60
N GLY A 358 10.67 14.05 -7.85
CA GLY A 358 11.76 14.87 -8.38
C GLY A 358 12.58 14.26 -9.51
N SER A 359 12.76 12.92 -9.54
CA SER A 359 13.43 12.24 -10.65
C SER A 359 12.96 10.79 -10.86
N ASN A 360 13.34 10.20 -12.00
CA ASN A 360 13.12 8.77 -12.26
C ASN A 360 13.96 7.86 -11.33
N GLU A 361 15.11 8.37 -10.85
CA GLU A 361 15.95 7.66 -9.89
C GLU A 361 15.29 7.60 -8.51
N GLU A 362 14.72 8.71 -8.06
CA GLU A 362 13.93 8.75 -6.82
C GLU A 362 12.73 7.80 -6.88
N ALA A 363 12.02 7.77 -8.00
CA ALA A 363 10.90 6.85 -8.20
C ALA A 363 11.34 5.36 -8.16
N ALA A 364 12.44 5.00 -8.83
CA ALA A 364 12.98 3.64 -8.80
C ALA A 364 13.42 3.23 -7.38
N ASN A 365 14.16 4.11 -6.70
CA ASN A 365 14.61 3.88 -5.32
C ASN A 365 13.43 3.70 -4.35
N MET A 366 12.36 4.48 -4.52
CA MET A 366 11.15 4.36 -3.71
C MET A 366 10.51 2.98 -3.87
N ILE A 367 10.28 2.51 -5.11
CA ILE A 367 9.67 1.20 -5.38
C ILE A 367 10.53 0.08 -4.79
N ASN A 368 11.85 0.11 -5.02
CA ASN A 368 12.77 -0.92 -4.56
C ASN A 368 12.89 -0.97 -3.03
N LYS A 369 12.64 0.17 -2.37
CA LYS A 369 12.66 0.27 -0.91
C LYS A 369 11.34 -0.20 -0.28
N ILE A 370 10.21 -0.15 -0.99
CA ILE A 370 8.91 -0.59 -0.46
C ILE A 370 8.89 -2.12 -0.28
N CYS A 371 9.60 -2.86 -1.12
CA CYS A 371 9.64 -4.34 -1.08
C CYS A 371 10.64 -4.95 -0.08
N LYS A 372 11.35 -4.12 0.70
CA LYS A 372 12.28 -4.60 1.73
C LYS A 372 11.54 -5.15 2.95
N GLU A 373 12.04 -6.25 3.49
CA GLU A 373 11.52 -6.91 4.71
C GLU A 373 10.05 -7.33 4.65
N LEU A 374 9.52 -7.54 3.43
CA LEU A 374 8.19 -8.10 3.25
C LEU A 374 8.18 -9.61 3.47
N ALA A 375 7.11 -10.12 4.09
CA ALA A 375 6.92 -11.56 4.23
C ALA A 375 6.76 -12.20 2.82
N PRO A 376 7.36 -13.38 2.58
CA PRO A 376 7.15 -14.10 1.33
C PRO A 376 5.70 -14.62 1.28
N GLU A 377 4.89 -13.98 0.46
CA GLU A 377 3.46 -14.25 0.33
C GLU A 377 3.05 -14.66 -1.09
N HIS A 378 1.75 -14.90 -1.26
CA HIS A 378 1.07 -15.21 -2.51
C HIS A 378 1.38 -14.20 -3.62
N PHE A 379 1.63 -14.70 -4.84
CA PHE A 379 1.87 -13.89 -6.03
C PHE A 379 0.74 -14.09 -7.05
N TYR A 380 -0.07 -13.04 -7.25
CA TYR A 380 -1.29 -13.07 -8.08
C TYR A 380 -1.04 -12.83 -9.57
N TYR A 381 0.22 -12.67 -9.98
CA TYR A 381 0.60 -12.47 -11.39
C TYR A 381 1.45 -13.61 -11.95
N THR A 382 1.37 -14.80 -11.34
CA THR A 382 2.18 -15.96 -11.71
C THR A 382 2.03 -16.29 -13.20
N GLU A 383 0.81 -16.35 -13.72
CA GLU A 383 0.55 -16.67 -15.13
C GLU A 383 1.16 -15.62 -16.08
N GLN A 384 0.96 -14.33 -15.78
CA GLN A 384 1.49 -13.22 -16.57
C GLN A 384 3.02 -13.25 -16.62
N TRP A 385 3.66 -13.51 -15.48
CA TRP A 385 5.11 -13.60 -15.37
C TRP A 385 5.68 -14.83 -16.09
N GLU A 386 5.01 -15.98 -16.01
CA GLU A 386 5.40 -17.18 -16.75
C GLU A 386 5.30 -16.95 -18.28
N GLN A 387 4.25 -16.26 -18.74
CA GLN A 387 4.12 -15.90 -20.16
C GLN A 387 5.25 -14.97 -20.63
N LEU A 388 5.63 -13.97 -19.83
CA LEU A 388 6.72 -13.05 -20.15
C LEU A 388 8.08 -13.75 -20.14
N ASP A 389 8.34 -14.59 -19.14
CA ASP A 389 9.59 -15.35 -19.01
C ASP A 389 9.75 -16.36 -20.16
N SER A 390 8.68 -17.07 -20.52
CA SER A 390 8.66 -17.98 -21.68
C SER A 390 8.97 -17.24 -22.98
N HIS A 391 8.37 -16.07 -23.20
CA HIS A 391 8.67 -15.22 -24.36
C HIS A 391 10.14 -14.77 -24.37
N PHE A 392 10.65 -14.31 -23.23
CA PHE A 392 12.03 -13.87 -23.10
C PHE A 392 13.04 -14.99 -23.40
N LYS A 393 12.83 -16.18 -22.79
CA LYS A 393 13.60 -17.41 -23.04
C LYS A 393 13.53 -17.86 -24.50
N GLY A 394 12.42 -17.62 -25.20
CA GLY A 394 12.29 -17.90 -26.63
C GLY A 394 13.01 -16.88 -27.53
N TYR A 395 13.09 -15.62 -27.11
CA TYR A 395 13.68 -14.52 -27.90
C TYR A 395 15.21 -14.52 -27.88
N TRP A 396 15.82 -14.62 -26.71
CA TRP A 396 17.26 -14.42 -26.52
C TRP A 396 18.13 -15.44 -27.26
N PRO A 397 17.86 -16.77 -27.19
CA PRO A 397 18.62 -17.76 -27.94
C PRO A 397 18.55 -17.53 -29.45
N ARG A 398 17.40 -17.11 -29.98
CA ARG A 398 17.24 -16.82 -31.42
C ARG A 398 18.09 -15.64 -31.86
N LYS A 399 18.21 -14.60 -31.02
CA LYS A 399 19.07 -13.45 -31.29
C LYS A 399 20.55 -13.79 -31.19
N ILE A 400 20.96 -14.58 -30.20
CA ILE A 400 22.33 -15.10 -30.11
C ILE A 400 22.66 -15.95 -31.34
N VAL A 401 21.77 -16.87 -31.73
CA VAL A 401 21.95 -17.69 -32.94
C VAL A 401 22.04 -16.81 -34.18
N LYS A 402 21.19 -15.78 -34.32
CA LYS A 402 21.25 -14.86 -35.45
C LYS A 402 22.56 -14.05 -35.45
N LEU A 403 23.00 -13.53 -34.30
CA LEU A 403 24.26 -12.81 -34.16
C LEU A 403 25.45 -13.71 -34.53
N LYS A 404 25.48 -14.92 -33.98
CA LYS A 404 26.48 -15.94 -34.32
C LYS A 404 26.46 -16.24 -35.81
N ARG A 405 25.27 -16.38 -36.39
CA ARG A 405 25.10 -16.66 -37.82
C ARG A 405 25.58 -15.53 -38.72
N THR A 406 25.31 -14.28 -38.35
CA THR A 406 25.63 -13.12 -39.19
C THR A 406 27.09 -12.70 -39.06
N TYR A 407 27.66 -12.75 -37.85
CA TYR A 407 28.98 -12.19 -37.57
C TYR A 407 30.06 -13.24 -37.31
N PHE A 408 29.69 -14.43 -36.84
CA PHE A 408 30.63 -15.45 -36.35
C PHE A 408 30.54 -16.80 -37.09
N ASN A 409 29.85 -16.86 -38.23
CA ASN A 409 29.75 -18.09 -39.03
C ASN A 409 30.89 -18.27 -40.04
N SER A 410 31.62 -17.21 -40.35
CA SER A 410 32.79 -17.31 -41.22
C SER A 410 34.04 -17.22 -40.36
N PRO A 411 34.96 -18.19 -40.42
CA PRO A 411 36.28 -18.09 -39.81
C PRO A 411 36.98 -16.78 -40.19
N TRP A 412 36.74 -16.30 -41.41
CA TRP A 412 37.30 -15.05 -41.94
C TRP A 412 36.79 -13.81 -41.22
N SER A 413 35.54 -13.79 -40.73
CA SER A 413 35.00 -12.64 -39.98
C SER A 413 35.67 -12.49 -38.62
N ILE A 414 36.00 -13.62 -37.97
CA ILE A 414 36.74 -13.66 -36.71
C ILE A 414 38.18 -13.22 -36.95
N ILE A 415 38.83 -13.76 -37.99
CA ILE A 415 40.19 -13.35 -38.37
C ILE A 415 40.25 -11.86 -38.72
N ALA A 416 39.26 -11.33 -39.44
CA ALA A 416 39.20 -9.91 -39.79
C ALA A 416 39.01 -9.01 -38.56
N LEU A 417 38.17 -9.42 -37.59
CA LEU A 417 38.02 -8.70 -36.32
C LEU A 417 39.34 -8.68 -35.54
N PHE A 418 40.03 -9.82 -35.42
CA PHE A 418 41.33 -9.91 -34.75
C PHE A 418 42.41 -9.10 -35.47
N ALA A 419 42.48 -9.18 -36.81
CA ALA A 419 43.41 -8.40 -37.61
C ALA A 419 43.16 -6.88 -37.44
N GLY A 420 41.89 -6.47 -37.42
CA GLY A 420 41.50 -5.07 -37.17
C GLY A 420 41.92 -4.57 -35.78
N ILE A 421 41.75 -5.39 -34.73
CA ILE A 421 42.20 -5.05 -33.37
C ILE A 421 43.73 -4.92 -33.33
N VAL A 422 44.48 -5.85 -33.94
CA VAL A 422 45.95 -5.79 -33.99
C VAL A 422 46.43 -4.55 -34.73
N LEU A 423 45.85 -4.24 -35.90
CA LEU A 423 46.19 -3.04 -36.66
C LEU A 423 45.88 -1.75 -35.88
N PHE A 424 44.76 -1.72 -35.15
CA PHE A 424 44.41 -0.59 -34.30
C PHE A 424 45.43 -0.39 -33.16
N VAL A 425 45.83 -1.48 -32.47
CA VAL A 425 46.86 -1.44 -31.42
C VAL A 425 48.20 -0.97 -31.99
N LEU A 426 48.60 -1.46 -33.16
CA LEU A 426 49.83 -1.03 -33.83
C LEU A 426 49.78 0.46 -34.21
N ALA A 427 48.65 0.95 -34.72
CA ALA A 427 48.46 2.36 -35.04
C ALA A 427 48.53 3.25 -33.78
N MET A 428 47.95 2.80 -32.66
CA MET A 428 48.06 3.49 -31.37
C MET A 428 49.51 3.53 -30.89
N LEU A 429 50.24 2.41 -30.93
CA LEU A 429 51.65 2.35 -30.56
C LEU A 429 52.51 3.24 -31.46
N GLN A 430 52.30 3.19 -32.78
CA GLN A 430 53.00 4.05 -33.73
C GLN A 430 52.77 5.53 -33.43
N THR A 431 51.53 5.90 -33.12
CA THR A 431 51.18 7.29 -32.75
C THR A 431 51.88 7.71 -31.47
N ILE A 432 51.89 6.85 -30.44
CA ILE A 432 52.60 7.11 -29.17
C ILE A 432 54.11 7.27 -29.40
N PHE A 433 54.76 6.36 -30.14
CA PHE A 433 56.19 6.46 -30.43
C PHE A 433 56.55 7.66 -31.32
N THR A 434 55.65 8.08 -32.20
CA THR A 434 55.84 9.29 -33.02
C THR A 434 55.78 10.54 -32.15
N ILE A 435 54.85 10.60 -31.20
CA ILE A 435 54.73 11.71 -30.23
C ILE A 435 55.89 11.74 -29.24
N MET A 436 56.44 10.58 -28.85
CA MET A 436 57.61 10.50 -27.96
C MET A 436 58.94 10.75 -28.66
N SER A 437 59.00 10.62 -30.00
CA SER A 437 60.21 10.86 -30.80
C SER A 437 60.25 12.25 -31.46
N SER A 438 59.15 13.00 -31.39
CA SER A 438 59.05 14.45 -31.62
C SER A 438 59.25 15.23 -30.32
#